data_AF-A0A7J7P6K8-F1
#
_entry.id   AF-A0A7J7P6K8-F1
#
_cell.length_a   1.000
_cell.length_b   1.000
_cell.length_c   1.000
_cell.angle_alpha   90.00
_cell.angle_beta   90.00
_cell.angle_gamma   90.00
#
_symmetry.space_group_name_H-M   'P 1'
#
loop_
_entity.id
_entity.type
_entity.pdbx_description
1 polymer ?
#
loop_
_entity_poly.entity_id
_entity_poly.type
_entity_poly.pdbx_seq_one_letter_code
_entity_poly.pdbx_strand_id
1 'polypeptide(L)'
;MGLVYRPISSTYLQVLMLVVIPNLNDFTMANTKNILRFSIIFEYFPRLLLIFPLSSKIVEANGIVTETAWAGTAYNLMLYMLVSHVIGASWYIFSVERQESCWRRVCDLSSSCLYEFFDCRTKDDSARVAWFKSSNITNLCTPSNDFYQFGIYGDAVTFDVTSVSFYNEYFYCLWWGLKNLSSLGQSLSTSTNVGEICFTIIIAILGSVLFALLIGNMQTYLQSTTIQLEEWRVRRTDTEQWMRHRELPQNLKQCVRRYDQYKWVATRGVDETALLKDLPMDLRRDIKRKS
;
A
#
# COMPACT_ATOMS: atom_id res chain seq x y z
N MET A 1 -3.21 29.87 19.19
CA MET A 1 -3.26 28.48 18.70
C MET A 1 -4.66 28.19 18.22
N GLY A 2 -4.83 28.13 16.90
CA GLY A 2 -6.13 27.99 16.25
C GLY A 2 -6.57 26.54 16.22
N LEU A 3 -7.16 26.06 17.33
CA LEU A 3 -8.03 24.88 17.34
C LEU A 3 -9.37 25.25 16.69
N VAL A 4 -9.22 25.55 15.41
CA VAL A 4 -10.25 25.86 14.46
C VAL A 4 -10.39 24.56 13.72
N TYR A 5 -11.40 23.80 14.09
CA TYR A 5 -12.15 23.01 13.14
C TYR A 5 -12.15 23.77 11.81
N ARG A 6 -11.24 23.42 10.89
CA ARG A 6 -11.57 23.62 9.50
C ARG A 6 -12.85 22.81 9.34
N PRO A 7 -13.88 23.33 8.64
CA PRO A 7 -14.87 22.43 8.09
C PRO A 7 -14.12 21.26 7.46
N ILE A 8 -14.74 20.10 7.38
CA ILE A 8 -14.25 19.00 6.55
C ILE A 8 -14.31 19.46 5.06
N SER A 9 -13.66 20.58 4.71
CA SER A 9 -13.09 20.96 3.43
C SER A 9 -11.76 20.22 3.29
N SER A 10 -11.80 18.93 3.60
CA SER A 10 -10.86 17.99 3.03
C SER A 10 -11.18 18.01 1.54
N THR A 11 -10.42 18.79 0.77
CA THR A 11 -10.39 18.80 -0.70
C THR A 11 -10.27 17.37 -1.28
N TYR A 12 -9.84 16.43 -0.45
CA TYR A 12 -9.88 14.99 -0.62
C TYR A 12 -11.27 14.40 -0.94
N LEU A 13 -12.37 15.01 -0.45
CA LEU A 13 -13.73 14.61 -0.86
C LEU A 13 -14.18 15.31 -2.13
N GLN A 14 -13.74 16.55 -2.33
CA GLN A 14 -14.31 17.41 -3.37
C GLN A 14 -13.84 16.98 -4.75
N VAL A 15 -12.58 16.57 -4.93
CA VAL A 15 -12.08 16.12 -6.24
C VAL A 15 -12.76 14.82 -6.71
N LEU A 16 -13.09 13.92 -5.77
CA LEU A 16 -13.78 12.66 -6.10
C LEU A 16 -15.31 12.84 -6.22
N MET A 17 -15.92 13.70 -5.39
CA MET A 17 -17.37 13.95 -5.45
C MET A 17 -17.80 14.84 -6.62
N LEU A 18 -16.97 15.80 -7.08
CA LEU A 18 -17.29 16.63 -8.26
C LEU A 18 -17.35 15.84 -9.56
N VAL A 19 -16.68 14.68 -9.63
CA VAL A 19 -16.67 13.83 -10.82
C VAL A 19 -17.89 12.90 -10.86
N VAL A 20 -18.54 12.62 -9.73
CA VAL A 20 -19.52 11.52 -9.64
C VAL A 20 -20.93 11.95 -9.19
N ILE A 21 -21.11 13.02 -8.39
CA ILE A 21 -22.45 13.35 -7.85
C ILE A 21 -22.69 14.87 -7.86
N PRO A 22 -23.46 15.41 -8.83
CA PRO A 22 -23.59 16.86 -9.01
C PRO A 22 -24.68 17.51 -8.15
N ASN A 23 -25.46 16.78 -7.36
CA ASN A 23 -26.56 17.39 -6.62
C ASN A 23 -26.95 16.55 -5.41
N LEU A 24 -26.85 17.11 -4.21
CA LEU A 24 -27.69 16.81 -3.04
C LEU A 24 -27.35 17.84 -1.95
N ASN A 25 -28.04 18.98 -2.02
CA ASN A 25 -28.25 19.86 -0.87
C ASN A 25 -29.34 19.24 0.01
N ASP A 26 -29.18 19.41 1.33
CA ASP A 26 -30.17 19.14 2.38
C ASP A 26 -30.56 17.69 2.63
N PHE A 27 -29.75 16.96 3.44
CA PHE A 27 -30.26 16.08 4.48
C PHE A 27 -29.21 15.98 5.61
N THR A 28 -29.67 15.98 6.87
CA THR A 28 -28.92 15.94 8.14
C THR A 28 -27.51 15.31 8.06
N MET A 29 -26.48 16.16 8.16
CA MET A 29 -25.22 16.05 7.40
C MET A 29 -24.05 15.27 8.01
N ALA A 30 -24.11 14.77 9.25
CA ALA A 30 -22.93 14.19 9.90
C ALA A 30 -22.78 12.67 9.65
N ASN A 31 -23.77 11.88 10.03
CA ASN A 31 -23.64 10.41 10.01
C ASN A 31 -23.74 9.80 8.61
N THR A 32 -24.67 10.27 7.78
CA THR A 32 -24.91 9.70 6.43
C THR A 32 -23.77 10.00 5.46
N LYS A 33 -23.13 11.18 5.61
CA LYS A 33 -22.03 11.63 4.75
C LYS A 33 -20.73 10.86 5.00
N ASN A 34 -20.44 10.53 6.27
CA ASN A 34 -19.29 9.71 6.63
C ASN A 34 -19.49 8.26 6.17
N ILE A 35 -20.68 7.68 6.36
CA ILE A 35 -21.00 6.31 5.91
C ILE A 35 -20.87 6.17 4.39
N LEU A 36 -21.41 7.10 3.61
CA LEU A 36 -21.29 7.09 2.14
C LEU A 36 -19.83 7.22 1.67
N ARG A 37 -19.05 8.08 2.33
CA ARG A 37 -17.64 8.33 2.00
C ARG A 37 -16.74 7.13 2.29
N PHE A 38 -16.98 6.46 3.41
CA PHE A 38 -16.32 5.19 3.73
C PHE A 38 -16.77 4.07 2.78
N SER A 39 -18.05 4.03 2.36
CA SER A 39 -18.55 3.02 1.43
C SER A 39 -17.88 3.07 0.05
N ILE A 40 -17.62 4.27 -0.50
CA ILE A 40 -17.01 4.42 -1.83
C ILE A 40 -15.54 3.95 -1.83
N ILE A 41 -14.81 4.27 -0.75
CA ILE A 41 -13.42 3.83 -0.58
C ILE A 41 -13.36 2.31 -0.32
N PHE A 42 -14.28 1.80 0.49
CA PHE A 42 -14.39 0.38 0.84
C PHE A 42 -14.94 -0.47 -0.31
N GLU A 43 -15.67 0.09 -1.29
CA GLU A 43 -16.08 -0.61 -2.52
C GLU A 43 -14.98 -0.62 -3.59
N TYR A 44 -14.17 0.43 -3.69
CA TYR A 44 -13.08 0.48 -4.67
C TYR A 44 -11.95 -0.51 -4.35
N PHE A 45 -11.72 -0.77 -3.07
CA PHE A 45 -10.64 -1.61 -2.58
C PHE A 45 -10.79 -3.09 -2.97
N PRO A 46 -11.94 -3.77 -2.76
CA PRO A 46 -12.20 -5.11 -3.28
C PRO A 46 -12.15 -5.16 -4.81
N ARG A 47 -12.63 -4.12 -5.52
CA ARG A 47 -12.57 -4.08 -6.99
C ARG A 47 -11.13 -4.07 -7.49
N LEU A 48 -10.22 -3.36 -6.82
CA LEU A 48 -8.78 -3.42 -7.10
C LEU A 48 -8.16 -4.78 -6.74
N LEU A 49 -8.54 -5.38 -5.62
CA LEU A 49 -8.08 -6.72 -5.24
C LEU A 49 -8.60 -7.83 -6.19
N LEU A 50 -9.76 -7.64 -6.82
CA LEU A 50 -10.32 -8.56 -7.82
C LEU A 50 -9.71 -8.39 -9.21
N ILE A 51 -9.07 -7.25 -9.49
CA ILE A 51 -8.29 -7.06 -10.73
C ILE A 51 -7.02 -7.92 -10.70
N PHE A 52 -6.49 -8.29 -9.52
CA PHE A 52 -5.31 -9.13 -9.32
C PHE A 52 -5.36 -10.51 -10.02
N PRO A 53 -6.37 -11.37 -9.79
CA PRO A 53 -6.46 -12.64 -10.51
C PRO A 53 -6.71 -12.44 -12.02
N LEU A 54 -7.29 -11.32 -12.42
CA LEU A 54 -7.60 -11.02 -13.82
C LEU A 54 -6.33 -10.62 -14.60
N SER A 55 -5.50 -9.74 -14.04
CA SER A 55 -4.25 -9.31 -14.67
C SER A 55 -3.23 -10.44 -14.73
N SER A 56 -3.13 -11.26 -13.67
CA SER A 56 -2.28 -12.47 -13.67
C SER A 56 -2.71 -13.47 -14.75
N LYS A 57 -4.03 -13.69 -14.93
CA LYS A 57 -4.55 -14.59 -15.98
C LYS A 57 -4.33 -14.06 -17.40
N ILE A 58 -4.43 -12.74 -17.61
CA ILE A 58 -4.17 -12.12 -18.92
C ILE A 58 -2.68 -12.20 -19.28
N VAL A 59 -1.81 -12.11 -18.27
CA VAL A 59 -0.35 -12.19 -18.43
C VAL A 59 0.11 -13.62 -18.76
N GLU A 60 -0.44 -14.63 -18.10
CA GLU A 60 -0.13 -16.05 -18.35
C GLU A 60 -0.46 -16.48 -19.78
N ALA A 61 -1.48 -15.88 -20.40
CA ALA A 61 -1.86 -16.14 -21.79
C ALA A 61 -0.89 -15.56 -22.85
N ASN A 62 -0.04 -14.59 -22.50
CA ASN A 62 0.75 -13.81 -23.47
C ASN A 62 2.26 -14.14 -23.50
N GLY A 63 2.76 -15.06 -22.67
CA GLY A 63 4.12 -15.63 -22.80
C GLY A 63 5.32 -14.69 -22.55
N ILE A 64 5.12 -13.45 -22.10
CA ILE A 64 6.21 -12.49 -21.81
C ILE A 64 6.68 -12.66 -20.36
N VAL A 65 7.55 -13.62 -20.09
CA VAL A 65 7.92 -14.00 -18.70
C VAL A 65 8.89 -13.01 -18.00
N THR A 66 9.55 -12.09 -18.73
CA THR A 66 10.54 -11.15 -18.13
C THR A 66 9.99 -9.75 -17.84
N GLU A 67 9.05 -9.25 -18.62
CA GLU A 67 8.42 -7.93 -18.42
C GLU A 67 7.36 -7.97 -17.29
N THR A 68 6.94 -9.16 -16.92
CA THR A 68 5.82 -9.45 -16.00
C THR A 68 6.22 -9.46 -14.52
N ALA A 69 7.48 -9.77 -14.20
CA ALA A 69 7.97 -9.69 -12.82
C ALA A 69 8.12 -8.25 -12.31
N TRP A 70 8.58 -7.33 -13.16
CA TRP A 70 8.65 -5.90 -12.85
C TRP A 70 7.26 -5.28 -12.78
N ALA A 71 6.37 -5.65 -13.71
CA ALA A 71 4.97 -5.22 -13.67
C ALA A 71 4.26 -5.70 -12.39
N GLY A 72 4.48 -6.95 -11.96
CA GLY A 72 3.91 -7.48 -10.71
C GLY A 72 4.45 -6.80 -9.45
N THR A 73 5.74 -6.47 -9.42
CA THR A 73 6.34 -5.71 -8.30
C THR A 73 5.81 -4.27 -8.25
N ALA A 74 5.79 -3.58 -9.40
CA ALA A 74 5.27 -2.22 -9.49
C ALA A 74 3.78 -2.16 -9.12
N TYR A 75 2.99 -3.15 -9.54
CA TYR A 75 1.58 -3.27 -9.19
C TYR A 75 1.38 -3.48 -7.69
N ASN A 76 2.13 -4.41 -7.07
CA ASN A 76 2.07 -4.62 -5.62
C ASN A 76 2.45 -3.35 -4.85
N LEU A 77 3.46 -2.61 -5.31
CA LEU A 77 3.86 -1.35 -4.70
C LEU A 77 2.74 -0.29 -4.83
N MET A 78 2.10 -0.18 -6.00
CA MET A 78 0.97 0.71 -6.22
C MET A 78 -0.20 0.37 -5.29
N LEU A 79 -0.52 -0.93 -5.15
CA LEU A 79 -1.53 -1.40 -4.20
C LEU A 79 -1.16 -1.01 -2.77
N TYR A 80 0.10 -1.23 -2.38
CA TYR A 80 0.62 -0.87 -1.05
C TYR A 80 0.45 0.62 -0.74
N MET A 81 0.78 1.49 -1.71
CA MET A 81 0.60 2.94 -1.60
C MET A 81 -0.87 3.34 -1.49
N LEU A 82 -1.76 2.67 -2.24
CA LEU A 82 -3.19 2.94 -2.23
C LEU A 82 -3.88 2.47 -0.94
N VAL A 83 -3.46 1.33 -0.37
CA VAL A 83 -3.96 0.88 0.93
C VAL A 83 -3.49 1.84 2.03
N SER A 84 -2.22 2.24 1.97
CA SER A 84 -1.58 3.16 2.92
C SER A 84 -2.30 4.51 3.00
N HIS A 85 -2.32 5.25 1.89
CA HIS A 85 -3.56 5.65 1.27
C HIS A 85 -4.79 5.89 2.17
N VAL A 86 -5.70 4.93 2.00
CA VAL A 86 -6.99 4.76 2.69
C VAL A 86 -6.84 4.67 4.21
N ILE A 87 -5.84 3.92 4.70
CA ILE A 87 -5.61 3.75 6.14
C ILE A 87 -5.24 5.07 6.80
N GLY A 88 -4.34 5.84 6.20
CA GLY A 88 -3.92 7.16 6.67
C GLY A 88 -5.08 8.15 6.69
N ALA A 89 -5.90 8.18 5.63
CA ALA A 89 -7.10 9.02 5.58
C ALA A 89 -8.14 8.63 6.64
N SER A 90 -8.36 7.32 6.84
CA SER A 90 -9.27 6.81 7.87
C SER A 90 -8.76 7.15 9.27
N TRP A 91 -7.46 7.00 9.51
CA TRP A 91 -6.80 7.37 10.76
C TRP A 91 -6.95 8.85 11.08
N TYR A 92 -6.81 9.73 10.08
CA TYR A 92 -7.04 11.17 10.25
C TYR A 92 -8.48 11.48 10.66
N ILE A 93 -9.47 10.87 10.00
CA ILE A 93 -10.88 11.11 10.35
C ILE A 93 -11.15 10.63 11.77
N PHE A 94 -10.70 9.42 12.11
CA PHE A 94 -10.90 8.86 13.45
C PHE A 94 -10.11 9.61 14.52
N SER A 95 -8.98 10.23 14.21
CA SER A 95 -8.24 11.05 15.19
C SER A 95 -9.02 12.32 15.55
N VAL A 96 -9.68 12.95 14.57
CA VAL A 96 -10.58 14.08 14.80
C VAL A 96 -11.78 13.65 15.65
N GLU A 97 -12.45 12.54 15.31
CA GLU A 97 -13.56 12.00 16.10
C GLU A 97 -13.13 11.65 17.54
N ARG A 98 -11.90 11.14 17.70
CA ARG A 98 -11.34 10.79 19.00
C ARG A 98 -11.06 12.04 19.84
N GLN A 99 -10.56 13.11 19.22
CA GLN A 99 -10.34 14.40 19.87
C GLN A 99 -11.66 15.07 20.26
N GLU A 100 -12.66 15.06 19.39
CA GLU A 100 -14.01 15.53 19.70
C GLU A 100 -14.62 14.76 20.88
N SER A 101 -14.44 13.43 20.93
CA SER A 101 -14.93 12.61 22.04
C SER A 101 -14.29 12.99 23.38
N CYS A 102 -12.99 13.35 23.39
CA CYS A 102 -12.36 13.91 24.58
C CYS A 102 -12.98 15.25 24.96
N TRP A 103 -13.22 16.11 23.99
CA TRP A 103 -13.81 17.43 24.20
C TRP A 103 -15.23 17.35 24.76
N ARG A 104 -16.04 16.41 24.26
CA ARG A 104 -17.36 16.08 24.80
C ARG A 104 -17.27 15.61 26.24
N ARG A 105 -16.30 14.78 26.59
CA ARG A 105 -16.10 14.35 27.98
C ARG A 105 -15.75 15.50 28.92
N VAL A 106 -14.93 16.46 28.49
CA VAL A 106 -14.64 17.68 29.27
C VAL A 106 -15.89 18.56 29.39
N CYS A 107 -16.64 18.67 28.30
CA CYS A 107 -17.88 19.42 28.22
C CYS A 107 -18.95 18.89 29.18
N ASP A 108 -19.11 17.58 29.29
CA ASP A 108 -20.07 16.93 30.19
C ASP A 108 -19.77 17.19 31.68
N LEU A 109 -18.52 17.53 32.01
CA LEU A 109 -18.10 17.93 33.36
C LEU A 109 -18.35 19.42 33.65
N SER A 110 -18.66 20.22 32.62
CA SER A 110 -18.88 21.66 32.72
C SER A 110 -20.38 21.97 32.72
N SER A 111 -20.83 22.80 33.66
CA SER A 111 -22.23 23.20 33.79
C SER A 111 -22.74 24.13 32.67
N SER A 112 -21.84 24.71 31.88
CA SER A 112 -22.14 25.72 30.86
C SER A 112 -21.76 25.29 29.44
N CYS A 113 -21.57 23.99 29.20
CA CYS A 113 -21.18 23.52 27.90
C CYS A 113 -22.36 23.32 26.94
N LEU A 114 -22.22 23.82 25.71
CA LEU A 114 -23.13 23.59 24.60
C LEU A 114 -22.42 22.77 23.52
N TYR A 115 -23.02 21.66 23.09
CA TYR A 115 -22.44 20.83 22.01
C TYR A 115 -22.31 21.58 20.67
N GLU A 116 -23.05 22.67 20.47
CA GLU A 116 -22.92 23.55 19.30
C GLU A 116 -21.53 24.20 19.19
N PHE A 117 -20.77 24.29 20.28
CA PHE A 117 -19.39 24.80 20.29
C PHE A 117 -18.39 23.91 19.53
N PHE A 118 -18.77 22.66 19.24
CA PHE A 118 -17.98 21.74 18.44
C PHE A 118 -18.22 21.91 16.92
N ASP A 119 -19.22 22.67 16.52
CA ASP A 119 -19.44 22.99 15.11
C ASP A 119 -18.41 24.01 14.61
N CYS A 120 -17.91 23.82 13.38
CA CYS A 120 -17.04 24.79 12.72
C CYS A 120 -17.71 26.15 12.56
N ARG A 121 -19.04 26.19 12.45
CA ARG A 121 -19.83 27.42 12.24
C ARG A 121 -19.78 28.36 13.43
N THR A 122 -19.67 27.83 14.65
CA THR A 122 -19.63 28.63 15.89
C THR A 122 -18.21 29.08 16.23
N LYS A 123 -17.25 28.90 15.31
CA LYS A 123 -15.83 29.16 15.56
C LYS A 123 -15.56 30.53 16.17
N ASP A 124 -16.18 31.56 15.59
CA ASP A 124 -15.98 32.97 15.96
C ASP A 124 -17.01 33.45 17.00
N ASP A 125 -17.83 32.54 17.54
CA ASP A 125 -18.76 32.84 18.63
C ASP A 125 -18.01 33.17 19.92
N SER A 126 -18.35 34.31 20.53
CA SER A 126 -17.74 34.77 21.78
C SER A 126 -17.99 33.82 22.94
N ALA A 127 -19.13 33.14 22.99
CA ALA A 127 -19.47 32.15 24.00
C ALA A 127 -18.59 30.90 23.90
N ARG A 128 -18.36 30.40 22.68
CA ARG A 128 -17.42 29.29 22.41
C ARG A 128 -16.01 29.65 22.85
N VAL A 129 -15.53 30.85 22.50
CA VAL A 129 -14.17 31.30 22.86
C VAL A 129 -14.01 31.44 24.38
N ALA A 130 -15.03 31.95 25.08
CA ALA A 130 -15.03 32.04 26.53
C ALA A 130 -15.00 30.65 27.18
N TRP A 131 -15.87 29.74 26.74
CA TRP A 131 -15.92 28.37 27.22
C TRP A 131 -14.59 27.63 26.98
N PHE A 132 -13.99 27.77 25.79
CA PHE A 132 -12.72 27.12 25.45
C PHE A 132 -11.58 27.57 26.37
N LYS A 133 -11.53 28.85 26.73
CA LYS A 133 -10.54 29.38 27.69
C LYS A 133 -10.78 28.88 29.12
N SER A 134 -12.03 28.70 29.53
CA SER A 134 -12.36 28.25 30.89
C SER A 134 -12.34 26.73 31.07
N SER A 135 -12.53 25.93 30.01
CA SER A 135 -12.81 24.49 30.10
C SER A 135 -11.59 23.59 30.34
N ASN A 136 -10.38 24.15 30.54
CA ASN A 136 -9.11 23.41 30.72
C ASN A 136 -8.86 22.31 29.65
N ILE A 137 -9.56 22.40 28.51
CA ILE A 137 -9.66 21.35 27.51
C ILE A 137 -8.31 21.06 26.84
N THR A 138 -7.51 22.11 26.64
CA THR A 138 -6.17 22.03 26.06
C THR A 138 -5.20 21.21 26.91
N ASN A 139 -5.38 21.15 28.24
CA ASN A 139 -4.51 20.38 29.12
C ASN A 139 -5.05 18.96 29.36
N LEU A 140 -6.37 18.81 29.45
CA LEU A 140 -7.03 17.52 29.67
C LEU A 140 -7.00 16.62 28.43
N CYS A 141 -7.20 17.20 27.24
CA CYS A 141 -7.24 16.45 25.99
C CYS A 141 -5.88 16.41 25.30
N THR A 142 -4.88 15.89 26.01
CA THR A 142 -3.54 15.62 25.49
C THR A 142 -3.18 14.16 25.72
N PRO A 143 -2.40 13.52 24.83
CA PRO A 143 -1.99 12.12 25.02
C PRO A 143 -1.13 11.88 26.27
N SER A 144 -0.46 12.92 26.77
CA SER A 144 0.37 12.87 27.99
C SER A 144 -0.45 12.91 29.28
N ASN A 145 -1.75 13.18 29.21
CA ASN A 145 -2.63 13.28 30.37
C ASN A 145 -3.47 12.01 30.50
N ASP A 146 -3.55 11.44 31.71
CA ASP A 146 -4.31 10.23 32.00
C ASP A 146 -5.84 10.41 31.91
N PHE A 147 -6.33 11.64 31.72
CA PHE A 147 -7.75 11.95 31.61
C PHE A 147 -8.45 11.22 30.45
N TYR A 148 -7.78 11.10 29.30
CA TYR A 148 -8.38 10.49 28.12
C TYR A 148 -7.36 9.70 27.27
N GLN A 149 -7.68 8.45 27.00
CA GLN A 149 -6.80 7.53 26.28
C GLN A 149 -6.95 7.70 24.77
N PHE A 150 -5.98 8.34 24.11
CA PHE A 150 -5.98 8.57 22.66
C PHE A 150 -5.55 7.35 21.84
N GLY A 151 -4.74 6.45 22.41
CA GLY A 151 -4.24 5.27 21.72
C GLY A 151 -3.49 5.62 20.42
N ILE A 152 -3.80 4.91 19.33
CA ILE A 152 -3.16 5.09 18.01
C ILE A 152 -3.35 6.49 17.42
N TYR A 153 -4.31 7.27 17.93
CA TYR A 153 -4.60 8.63 17.48
C TYR A 153 -3.78 9.70 18.23
N GLY A 154 -2.98 9.31 19.23
CA GLY A 154 -2.22 10.25 20.07
C GLY A 154 -1.26 11.11 19.26
N ASP A 155 -0.57 10.52 18.28
CA ASP A 155 0.36 11.24 17.40
C ASP A 155 -0.33 12.40 16.65
N ALA A 156 -1.59 12.25 16.25
CA ALA A 156 -2.31 13.32 15.56
C ALA A 156 -2.43 14.59 16.42
N VAL A 157 -2.63 14.41 17.73
CA VAL A 157 -2.75 15.50 18.70
C VAL A 157 -1.37 16.04 19.08
N THR A 158 -0.39 15.17 19.32
CA THR A 158 0.98 15.55 19.69
C THR A 158 1.65 16.39 18.59
N PHE A 159 1.44 16.03 17.33
CA PHE A 159 2.03 16.73 16.18
C PHE A 159 1.10 17.77 15.54
N ASP A 160 -0.06 18.04 16.15
CA ASP A 160 -1.06 19.00 15.69
C ASP A 160 -1.41 18.83 14.19
N VAL A 161 -1.57 17.58 13.76
CA VAL A 161 -1.72 17.17 12.35
C VAL A 161 -2.94 17.83 11.69
N THR A 162 -3.96 18.19 12.46
CA THR A 162 -5.17 18.86 11.98
C THR A 162 -4.95 20.35 11.65
N SER A 163 -3.86 20.95 12.12
CA SER A 163 -3.62 22.39 12.02
C SER A 163 -2.47 22.76 11.08
N VAL A 164 -1.73 21.76 10.58
CA VAL A 164 -0.61 21.99 9.64
C VAL A 164 -1.10 22.27 8.22
N SER A 165 -0.18 22.64 7.33
CA SER A 165 -0.49 22.82 5.90
C SER A 165 -0.93 21.49 5.26
N PHE A 166 -1.75 21.58 4.22
CA PHE A 166 -2.31 20.41 3.54
C PHE A 166 -1.26 19.39 3.11
N TYR A 167 -0.12 19.84 2.56
CA TYR A 167 0.94 18.92 2.13
C TYR A 167 1.57 18.16 3.30
N ASN A 168 1.81 18.85 4.42
CA ASN A 168 2.37 18.22 5.61
C ASN A 168 1.38 17.23 6.22
N GLU A 169 0.09 17.60 6.31
CA GLU A 169 -1.00 16.72 6.74
C GLU A 169 -1.05 15.45 5.88
N TYR A 170 -1.09 15.63 4.55
CA TYR A 170 -1.18 14.54 3.59
C TYR A 170 -0.01 13.55 3.69
N PHE A 171 1.23 14.06 3.60
CA PHE A 171 2.40 13.20 3.65
C PHE A 171 2.56 12.53 5.02
N TYR A 172 2.15 13.19 6.10
CA TYR A 172 2.16 12.59 7.42
C TYR A 172 1.14 11.45 7.52
N CYS A 173 -0.09 11.63 7.05
CA CYS A 173 -1.11 10.58 7.06
C CYS A 173 -0.72 9.40 6.15
N LEU A 174 -0.18 9.68 4.96
CA LEU A 174 0.35 8.66 4.05
C LEU A 174 1.52 7.90 4.69
N TRP A 175 2.44 8.61 5.35
CA TRP A 175 3.53 8.00 6.10
C TRP A 175 3.02 7.11 7.23
N TRP A 176 2.05 7.60 8.01
CA TRP A 176 1.46 6.84 9.12
C TRP A 176 0.81 5.54 8.62
N GLY A 177 0.06 5.60 7.52
CA GLY A 177 -0.51 4.41 6.86
C GLY A 177 0.57 3.45 6.38
N LEU A 178 1.63 3.96 5.75
CA LEU A 178 2.70 3.15 5.17
C LEU A 178 3.49 2.44 6.26
N LYS A 179 3.82 3.18 7.32
CA LYS A 179 4.53 2.69 8.50
C LYS A 179 3.78 1.52 9.15
N ASN A 180 2.47 1.64 9.34
CA ASN A 180 1.68 0.64 10.06
C ASN A 180 1.21 -0.54 9.21
N LEU A 181 1.15 -0.38 7.88
CA LEU A 181 1.05 -1.51 6.96
C LEU A 181 2.35 -2.31 6.86
N SER A 182 3.48 -1.63 7.03
CA SER A 182 4.80 -2.26 7.01
C SER A 182 5.05 -2.96 8.33
N SER A 183 5.08 -4.29 8.31
CA SER A 183 5.36 -5.11 9.50
C SER A 183 6.66 -4.72 10.22
N LEU A 184 7.62 -4.12 9.51
CA LEU A 184 8.88 -3.62 10.05
C LEU A 184 8.76 -2.28 10.82
N GLY A 185 7.79 -1.44 10.47
CA GLY A 185 7.61 -0.10 11.04
C GLY A 185 6.41 0.01 11.99
N GLN A 186 5.64 -1.07 12.15
CA GLN A 186 4.42 -1.07 12.92
C GLN A 186 4.70 -0.81 14.41
N SER A 187 4.07 0.24 14.95
CA SER A 187 4.20 0.62 16.36
C SER A 187 2.82 1.03 16.90
N LEU A 188 1.84 0.13 16.73
CA LEU A 188 0.46 0.37 17.12
C LEU A 188 0.30 0.08 18.61
N SER A 189 -0.08 1.10 19.37
CA SER A 189 -0.46 0.98 20.79
C SER A 189 -1.91 1.43 20.93
N THR A 190 -2.80 0.46 21.15
CA THR A 190 -4.24 0.71 21.17
C THR A 190 -4.74 1.09 22.55
N SER A 191 -5.75 1.97 22.63
CA SER A 191 -6.56 2.09 23.85
C SER A 191 -7.54 0.91 23.99
N THR A 192 -8.35 0.90 25.05
CA THR A 192 -9.42 -0.10 25.27
C THR A 192 -10.65 0.13 24.40
N ASN A 193 -10.61 1.07 23.45
CA ASN A 193 -11.71 1.35 22.55
C ASN A 193 -11.89 0.22 21.52
N VAL A 194 -13.09 -0.34 21.45
CA VAL A 194 -13.40 -1.47 20.54
C VAL A 194 -13.23 -1.10 19.07
N GLY A 195 -13.66 0.10 18.66
CA GLY A 195 -13.52 0.56 17.27
C GLY A 195 -12.06 0.69 16.84
N GLU A 196 -11.23 1.23 17.73
CA GLU A 196 -9.77 1.32 17.55
C GLU A 196 -9.12 -0.06 17.44
N ILE A 197 -9.47 -0.99 18.32
CA ILE A 197 -8.95 -2.36 18.30
C ILE A 197 -9.33 -3.06 16.99
N CYS A 198 -10.59 -2.97 16.57
CA CYS A 198 -11.05 -3.51 15.29
C CYS A 198 -10.30 -2.91 14.10
N PHE A 199 -10.08 -1.60 14.09
CA PHE A 199 -9.32 -0.92 13.04
C PHE A 199 -7.86 -1.40 12.99
N THR A 200 -7.18 -1.49 14.13
CA THR A 200 -5.82 -2.04 14.24
C THR A 200 -5.73 -3.49 13.76
N ILE A 201 -6.70 -4.35 14.08
CA ILE A 201 -6.75 -5.74 13.59
C ILE A 201 -6.83 -5.77 12.06
N ILE A 202 -7.67 -4.92 11.45
CA ILE A 202 -7.77 -4.82 9.99
C ILE A 202 -6.43 -4.39 9.38
N ILE A 203 -5.76 -3.38 9.96
CA ILE A 203 -4.43 -2.93 9.50
C ILE A 203 -3.43 -4.08 9.55
N ALA A 204 -3.39 -4.84 10.65
CA ALA A 204 -2.45 -5.96 10.82
C ALA A 204 -2.67 -7.08 9.79
N ILE A 205 -3.94 -7.44 9.52
CA ILE A 205 -4.29 -8.44 8.50
C ILE A 205 -3.89 -7.96 7.11
N LEU A 206 -4.29 -6.73 6.74
CA LEU A 206 -3.98 -6.16 5.42
C LEU A 206 -2.47 -6.02 5.21
N GLY A 207 -1.74 -5.50 6.20
CA GLY A 207 -0.28 -5.38 6.16
C GLY A 207 0.40 -6.74 5.95
N SER A 208 -0.04 -7.76 6.68
CA SER A 208 0.49 -9.13 6.55
C SER A 208 0.26 -9.72 5.15
N VAL A 209 -0.93 -9.56 4.60
CA VAL A 209 -1.26 -10.07 3.25
C VAL A 209 -0.44 -9.34 2.19
N LEU A 210 -0.36 -8.00 2.25
CA LEU A 210 0.38 -7.20 1.27
C LEU A 210 1.88 -7.49 1.34
N PHE A 211 2.43 -7.65 2.54
CA PHE A 211 3.84 -8.00 2.73
C PHE A 211 4.15 -9.40 2.19
N ALA A 212 3.27 -10.37 2.43
CA ALA A 212 3.41 -11.72 1.87
C ALA A 212 3.38 -11.71 0.33
N LEU A 213 2.49 -10.94 -0.29
CA LEU A 213 2.43 -10.78 -1.75
C LEU A 213 3.70 -10.16 -2.33
N LEU A 214 4.27 -9.18 -1.63
CA LEU A 214 5.51 -8.53 -2.05
C LEU A 214 6.70 -9.51 -1.99
N ILE A 215 6.80 -10.29 -0.91
CA ILE A 215 7.82 -11.34 -0.78
C ILE A 215 7.63 -12.43 -1.84
N GLY A 216 6.41 -12.92 -2.05
CA GLY A 216 6.13 -14.00 -3.01
C GLY A 216 6.50 -13.62 -4.44
N ASN A 217 6.17 -12.39 -4.86
CA ASN A 217 6.53 -11.90 -6.19
C ASN A 217 8.05 -11.71 -6.35
N MET A 218 8.74 -11.19 -5.32
CA MET A 218 10.20 -11.08 -5.32
C MET A 218 10.91 -12.44 -5.32
N GLN A 219 10.41 -13.41 -4.55
CA GLN A 219 10.97 -14.77 -4.51
C GLN A 219 10.85 -15.47 -5.85
N THR A 220 9.69 -15.38 -6.51
CA THR A 220 9.48 -15.96 -7.84
C THR A 220 10.46 -15.38 -8.87
N TYR A 221 10.68 -14.06 -8.84
CA TYR A 221 11.65 -13.39 -9.70
C TYR A 221 13.09 -13.83 -9.43
N LEU A 222 13.50 -13.86 -8.16
CA LEU A 222 14.84 -14.30 -7.77
C LEU A 222 15.08 -15.76 -8.16
N GLN A 223 14.10 -16.64 -7.92
CA GLN A 223 14.18 -18.06 -8.30
C GLN A 223 14.37 -18.24 -9.80
N SER A 224 13.61 -17.53 -10.64
CA SER A 224 13.78 -17.59 -12.11
C SER A 224 15.20 -17.21 -12.56
N THR A 225 15.77 -16.16 -11.96
CA THR A 225 17.13 -15.70 -12.27
C THR A 225 18.18 -16.68 -11.76
N THR A 226 18.00 -17.21 -10.55
CA THR A 226 18.89 -18.21 -9.95
C THR A 226 18.87 -19.53 -10.72
N ILE A 227 17.70 -19.99 -11.18
CA ILE A 227 17.58 -21.22 -11.98
C ILE A 227 18.40 -21.10 -13.27
N GLN A 228 18.27 -20.01 -14.03
CA GLN A 228 19.06 -19.80 -15.25
C GLN A 228 20.57 -19.78 -14.97
N LEU A 229 20.99 -19.17 -13.86
CA LEU A 229 22.39 -19.14 -13.46
C LEU A 229 22.91 -20.52 -13.05
N GLU A 230 22.10 -21.28 -12.31
CA GLU A 230 22.45 -22.64 -11.89
C GLU A 230 22.48 -23.60 -13.08
N GLU A 231 21.54 -23.50 -14.03
CA GLU A 231 21.58 -24.26 -15.30
C GLU A 231 22.88 -23.99 -16.08
N TRP A 232 23.30 -22.72 -16.17
CA TRP A 232 24.58 -22.36 -16.77
C TRP A 232 25.77 -22.96 -16.02
N ARG A 233 25.76 -22.89 -14.68
CA ARG A 233 26.83 -23.45 -13.83
C ARG A 233 26.95 -24.96 -13.97
N VAL A 234 25.83 -25.67 -13.94
CA VAL A 234 25.76 -27.12 -14.10
C VAL A 234 26.31 -27.51 -15.48
N ARG A 235 25.76 -26.91 -16.54
CA ARG A 235 26.20 -27.21 -17.92
C ARG A 235 27.68 -26.94 -18.14
N ARG A 236 28.20 -25.83 -17.61
CA ARG A 236 29.63 -25.51 -17.69
C ARG A 236 30.48 -26.54 -16.96
N THR A 237 30.03 -27.01 -15.80
CA THR A 237 30.73 -28.04 -15.03
C THR A 237 30.75 -29.38 -15.78
N ASP A 238 29.63 -29.77 -16.39
CA ASP A 238 29.52 -30.98 -17.20
C ASP A 238 30.44 -30.92 -18.43
N THR A 239 30.46 -29.79 -19.16
CA THR A 239 31.38 -29.60 -20.29
C THR A 239 32.83 -29.72 -19.83
N GLU A 240 33.22 -29.08 -18.72
CA GLU A 240 34.58 -29.18 -18.19
C GLU A 240 34.97 -30.61 -17.82
N GLN A 241 34.06 -31.35 -17.18
CA GLN A 241 34.29 -32.75 -16.82
C GLN A 241 34.43 -33.62 -18.07
N TRP A 242 33.58 -33.42 -19.07
CA TRP A 242 33.67 -34.11 -20.36
C TRP A 242 35.00 -33.82 -21.08
N MET A 243 35.43 -32.55 -21.13
CA MET A 243 36.71 -32.15 -21.74
C MET A 243 37.93 -32.72 -21.00
N ARG A 244 37.85 -32.87 -19.67
CA ARG A 244 38.89 -33.52 -18.86
C ARG A 244 38.96 -35.01 -19.13
N HIS A 245 37.81 -35.70 -19.16
CA HIS A 245 37.74 -37.13 -19.42
C HIS A 245 38.24 -37.52 -20.82
N ARG A 246 38.04 -36.64 -21.81
CA ARG A 246 38.53 -36.82 -23.19
C ARG A 246 39.99 -36.36 -23.40
N GLU A 247 40.64 -35.86 -22.35
CA GLU A 247 42.02 -35.37 -22.39
C GLU A 247 42.30 -34.32 -23.49
N LEU A 248 41.33 -33.43 -23.75
CA LEU A 248 41.45 -32.48 -24.85
C LEU A 248 42.66 -31.53 -24.67
N PRO A 249 43.40 -31.20 -25.75
CA PRO A 249 44.47 -30.21 -25.71
C PRO A 249 43.93 -28.81 -25.39
N GLN A 250 44.78 -27.95 -24.81
CA GLN A 250 44.33 -26.67 -24.24
C GLN A 250 43.74 -25.68 -25.24
N ASN A 251 44.22 -25.70 -26.49
CA ASN A 251 43.66 -24.88 -27.55
C ASN A 251 42.19 -25.24 -27.82
N LEU A 252 41.85 -26.53 -27.92
CA LEU A 252 40.49 -27.01 -28.13
C LEU A 252 39.60 -26.70 -26.92
N LYS A 253 40.12 -26.85 -25.69
CA LYS A 253 39.38 -26.45 -24.47
C LYS A 253 38.99 -24.97 -24.47
N GLN A 254 39.90 -24.08 -24.89
CA GLN A 254 39.61 -22.66 -25.02
C GLN A 254 38.57 -22.37 -26.11
N CYS A 255 38.65 -23.04 -27.26
CA CYS A 255 37.65 -22.92 -28.32
C CYS A 255 36.26 -23.34 -27.84
N VAL A 256 36.14 -24.48 -27.15
CA VAL A 256 34.87 -24.99 -26.60
C VAL A 256 34.28 -24.01 -25.58
N ARG A 257 35.08 -23.51 -24.62
CA ARG A 257 34.62 -22.51 -23.64
C ARG A 257 34.07 -21.25 -24.29
N ARG A 258 34.78 -20.73 -25.31
CA ARG A 258 34.36 -19.51 -26.03
C ARG A 258 33.07 -19.77 -26.82
N TYR A 259 32.94 -20.94 -27.44
CA TYR A 259 31.73 -21.33 -28.14
C TYR A 259 30.52 -21.49 -27.20
N ASP A 260 30.68 -22.19 -26.07
CA ASP A 260 29.60 -22.37 -25.09
C ASP A 260 29.15 -21.04 -24.48
N GLN A 261 30.09 -20.15 -24.18
CA GLN A 261 29.79 -18.81 -23.69
C GLN A 261 29.03 -18.00 -24.74
N TYR A 262 29.46 -18.04 -26.00
CA TYR A 262 28.75 -17.39 -27.10
C TYR A 262 27.34 -17.95 -27.27
N LYS A 263 27.19 -19.28 -27.31
CA LYS A 263 25.91 -19.98 -27.45
C LYS A 263 24.96 -19.62 -26.30
N TRP A 264 25.45 -19.56 -25.06
CA TRP A 264 24.64 -19.17 -23.92
C TRP A 264 24.16 -17.72 -24.00
N VAL A 265 25.02 -16.78 -24.40
CA VAL A 265 24.63 -15.37 -24.56
C VAL A 265 23.63 -15.21 -25.71
N ALA A 266 23.79 -15.96 -26.80
CA ALA A 266 22.94 -15.86 -27.99
C ALA A 266 21.56 -16.53 -27.82
N THR A 267 21.51 -17.74 -27.25
CA THR A 267 20.28 -18.57 -27.22
C THR A 267 19.82 -18.94 -25.81
N ARG A 268 20.49 -18.47 -24.76
CA ARG A 268 20.27 -18.88 -23.36
C ARG A 268 20.27 -20.39 -23.15
N GLY A 269 21.04 -21.09 -23.97
CA GLY A 269 21.18 -22.54 -23.86
C GLY A 269 20.02 -23.35 -24.42
N VAL A 270 19.10 -22.75 -25.19
CA VAL A 270 18.06 -23.48 -25.93
C VAL A 270 18.72 -24.34 -27.01
N ASP A 271 18.34 -25.62 -27.08
CA ASP A 271 18.72 -26.52 -28.16
C ASP A 271 17.69 -26.41 -29.30
N GLU A 272 18.00 -25.55 -30.26
CA GLU A 272 17.16 -25.31 -31.44
C GLU A 272 16.83 -26.60 -32.20
N THR A 273 17.74 -27.58 -32.22
CA THR A 273 17.54 -28.83 -32.97
C THR A 273 16.57 -29.78 -32.27
N ALA A 274 16.59 -29.81 -30.95
CA ALA A 274 15.61 -30.54 -30.15
C ALA A 274 14.23 -29.87 -30.26
N LEU A 275 14.20 -28.54 -30.12
CA LEU A 275 12.96 -27.75 -30.24
C LEU A 275 12.27 -27.98 -31.59
N LEU A 276 13.03 -27.95 -32.69
CA LEU A 276 12.52 -28.20 -34.05
C LEU A 276 12.05 -29.64 -34.26
N LYS A 277 12.52 -30.63 -33.48
CA LYS A 277 12.06 -32.02 -33.59
C LYS A 277 10.71 -32.25 -32.91
N ASP A 278 10.42 -31.50 -31.85
CA ASP A 278 9.14 -31.59 -31.12
C ASP A 278 7.99 -30.86 -31.84
N LEU A 279 8.31 -30.03 -32.82
CA LEU A 279 7.34 -29.31 -33.65
C LEU A 279 6.77 -30.21 -34.78
N PRO A 280 5.46 -30.12 -35.08
CA PRO A 280 4.85 -30.75 -36.24
C PRO A 280 5.58 -30.37 -37.55
N MET A 281 5.56 -31.28 -38.52
CA MET A 281 6.27 -31.15 -39.80
C MET A 281 6.01 -29.81 -40.51
N ASP A 282 4.76 -29.33 -40.47
CA ASP A 282 4.35 -28.11 -41.16
C ASP A 282 4.98 -26.85 -40.53
N LEU A 283 4.96 -26.75 -39.20
CA LEU A 283 5.61 -25.66 -38.46
C LEU A 283 7.14 -25.66 -38.67
N ARG A 284 7.75 -26.85 -38.68
CA ARG A 284 9.19 -27.01 -38.90
C ARG A 284 9.62 -26.55 -40.30
N ARG A 285 8.80 -26.83 -41.32
CA ARG A 285 9.05 -26.40 -42.70
C ARG A 285 8.94 -24.88 -42.84
N ASP A 286 7.96 -24.28 -42.18
CA ASP A 286 7.74 -22.84 -42.22
C ASP A 286 8.83 -22.05 -41.48
N ILE A 287 9.32 -22.55 -40.34
CA ILE A 287 10.44 -21.93 -39.60
C ILE A 287 11.73 -21.98 -40.41
N LYS A 288 12.06 -23.13 -41.03
CA LYS A 288 13.24 -23.28 -41.91
C LYS A 288 13.20 -22.38 -43.15
N ARG A 289 12.03 -21.90 -43.57
CA ARG A 289 11.88 -21.00 -44.70
C ARG A 289 12.13 -19.53 -44.33
N LYS A 290 12.06 -19.19 -43.04
CA LYS A 290 12.21 -17.83 -42.51
C LYS A 290 13.54 -17.57 -41.78
N SER A 291 14.29 -18.62 -41.43
CA SER A 291 15.68 -18.51 -40.92
C SER A 291 16.68 -18.54 -42.07
#